data_AF-A0A2T4DCJ3-F1
#
_entry.id   AF-A0A2T4DCJ3-F1
#
_cell.length_a   1.000
_cell.length_b   1.000
_cell.length_c   1.000
_cell.angle_alpha   90.00
_cell.angle_beta   90.00
_cell.angle_gamma   90.00
#
_symmetry.space_group_name_H-M   'P 1'
#
loop_
_entity.id
_entity.type
_entity.pdbx_description
1 polymer ?
#
loop_
_entity_poly.entity_id
_entity_poly.type
_entity_poly.pdbx_seq_one_letter_code
_entity_poly.pdbx_strand_id
1 'polypeptide(L)'
;RWFNAWRRLKGKPYWSLAAWVKSRIGKARTFIRRFELAALTVAEKGNYDGFICGHIHSAGFLRSEEGLYCNDGDWVEHCTALVEQENGRLELLHWSESPIVLAKEPDAPNPDVCGDARPVIDTLPTAFVEQVNRLAS
;
A
#
# COMPACT_ATOMS: atom_id res chain seq x y z
N ARG A 1 -4.21 34.87 14.96
CA ARG A 1 -4.91 36.04 14.37
C ARG A 1 -4.09 36.81 13.33
N TRP A 2 -2.75 36.68 13.31
CA TRP A 2 -1.85 37.38 12.37
C TRP A 2 -1.77 36.78 10.95
N PHE A 3 -2.03 35.48 10.81
CA PHE A 3 -1.96 34.76 9.53
C PHE A 3 -3.00 35.22 8.50
N ASN A 4 -4.18 35.64 8.95
CA ASN A 4 -5.27 36.08 8.06
C ASN A 4 -5.05 37.49 7.49
N ALA A 5 -4.31 38.36 8.19
CA ALA A 5 -3.99 39.71 7.73
C ALA A 5 -2.91 39.68 6.64
N TRP A 6 -1.87 38.86 6.80
CA TRP A 6 -0.81 38.70 5.80
C TRP A 6 -1.31 38.10 4.48
N ARG A 7 -2.32 37.22 4.55
CA ARG A 7 -2.95 36.60 3.37
C ARG A 7 -3.74 37.57 2.48
N ARG A 8 -4.37 38.60 3.05
CA ARG A 8 -5.16 39.59 2.28
C ARG A 8 -4.28 40.56 1.47
N LEU A 9 -3.03 40.76 1.87
CA LEU A 9 -2.13 41.73 1.25
C LEU A 9 -1.49 41.28 -0.08
N LYS A 10 -1.58 39.99 -0.45
CA LYS A 10 -0.83 39.44 -1.60
C LYS A 10 -1.65 39.06 -2.85
N GLY A 11 -2.94 39.39 -2.93
CA GLY A 11 -3.72 39.24 -4.18
C GLY A 11 -3.72 37.84 -4.81
N LYS A 12 -3.42 36.78 -4.03
CA LYS A 12 -3.33 35.42 -4.54
C LYS A 12 -4.72 34.74 -4.53
N PRO A 13 -5.05 33.95 -5.56
CA PRO A 13 -6.33 33.25 -5.64
C PRO A 13 -6.57 32.35 -4.43
N TYR A 14 -7.85 32.06 -4.14
CA TYR A 14 -8.28 31.23 -3.02
C TYR A 14 -7.52 29.89 -2.97
N TRP A 15 -6.65 29.73 -1.96
CA TRP A 15 -5.90 28.49 -1.74
C TRP A 15 -6.56 27.69 -0.61
N SER A 16 -7.18 26.57 -0.97
CA SER A 16 -7.76 25.63 -0.01
C SER A 16 -6.71 24.64 0.46
N LEU A 17 -6.24 24.79 1.71
CA LEU A 17 -5.37 23.80 2.37
C LEU A 17 -6.00 22.40 2.33
N ALA A 18 -7.33 22.32 2.48
CA ALA A 18 -8.06 21.06 2.38
C ALA A 18 -7.98 20.43 0.98
N ALA A 19 -8.08 21.23 -0.10
CA ALA A 19 -7.94 20.73 -1.47
C ALA A 19 -6.50 20.24 -1.73
N TRP A 20 -5.50 20.92 -1.18
CA TRP A 20 -4.10 20.52 -1.28
C TRP A 20 -3.80 19.23 -0.49
N VAL A 21 -4.29 19.10 0.74
CA VAL A 21 -4.18 17.86 1.55
C VAL A 21 -4.90 16.71 0.83
N LYS A 22 -6.13 16.93 0.37
CA LYS A 22 -6.93 15.93 -0.35
C LYS A 22 -6.21 15.44 -1.61
N SER A 23 -5.59 16.34 -2.36
CA SER A 23 -4.79 15.98 -3.55
C SER A 23 -3.59 15.10 -3.20
N ARG A 24 -2.89 15.38 -2.10
CA ARG A 24 -1.75 14.58 -1.64
C ARG A 24 -2.15 13.19 -1.16
N ILE A 25 -3.23 13.09 -0.39
CA ILE A 25 -3.76 11.79 0.07
C ILE A 25 -4.14 10.93 -1.13
N GLY A 26 -4.80 11.52 -2.14
CA GLY A 26 -5.14 10.81 -3.38
C GLY A 26 -3.89 10.26 -4.08
N LYS A 27 -2.85 11.08 -4.25
CA LYS A 27 -1.58 10.66 -4.86
C LYS A 27 -0.88 9.54 -4.08
N ALA A 28 -0.87 9.63 -2.75
CA ALA A 28 -0.29 8.59 -1.90
C ALA A 28 -1.04 7.26 -2.07
N ARG A 29 -2.38 7.29 -2.05
CA ARG A 29 -3.20 6.08 -2.26
C ARG A 29 -2.97 5.45 -3.64
N THR A 30 -2.84 6.27 -4.69
CA THR A 30 -2.51 5.77 -6.02
C THR A 30 -1.12 5.14 -6.06
N PHE A 31 -0.13 5.74 -5.39
CA PHE A 31 1.22 5.17 -5.31
C PHE A 31 1.23 3.81 -4.63
N ILE A 32 0.57 3.69 -3.46
CA ILE A 32 0.41 2.42 -2.74
C ILE A 32 -0.20 1.36 -3.66
N ARG A 33 -1.34 1.68 -4.30
CA ARG A 33 -2.01 0.72 -5.20
C ARG A 33 -1.13 0.28 -6.37
N ARG A 34 -0.31 1.18 -6.94
CA ARG A 34 0.64 0.82 -8.00
C ARG A 34 1.72 -0.13 -7.48
N PHE A 35 2.19 0.07 -6.25
CA PHE A 35 3.15 -0.83 -5.62
C PHE A 35 2.56 -2.23 -5.39
N GLU A 36 1.37 -2.32 -4.81
CA GLU A 36 0.69 -3.59 -4.53
C GLU A 36 0.52 -4.42 -5.81
N LEU A 37 0.07 -3.78 -6.89
CA LEU A 37 -0.10 -4.42 -8.19
C LEU A 37 1.24 -4.82 -8.83
N ALA A 38 2.29 -4.02 -8.64
CA ALA A 38 3.63 -4.33 -9.11
C ALA A 38 4.16 -5.60 -8.43
N ALA A 39 4.04 -5.65 -7.10
CA ALA A 39 4.49 -6.78 -6.29
C ALA A 39 3.76 -8.08 -6.68
N LEU A 40 2.43 -8.02 -6.83
CA LEU A 40 1.64 -9.15 -7.34
C LEU A 40 2.12 -9.61 -8.71
N THR A 41 2.34 -8.68 -9.65
CA THR A 41 2.81 -9.01 -11.00
C THR A 41 4.19 -9.67 -10.98
N VAL A 42 5.07 -9.26 -10.06
CA VAL A 42 6.40 -9.89 -9.89
C VAL A 42 6.26 -11.30 -9.33
N ALA A 43 5.42 -11.50 -8.32
CA ALA A 43 5.15 -12.83 -7.76
C ALA A 43 4.62 -13.79 -8.83
N GLU A 44 3.60 -13.37 -9.58
CA GLU A 44 2.97 -14.17 -10.64
C GLU A 44 3.97 -14.51 -11.75
N LYS A 45 4.75 -13.53 -12.24
CA LYS A 45 5.80 -13.79 -13.25
C LYS A 45 6.91 -14.71 -12.75
N GLY A 46 7.17 -14.70 -11.45
CA GLY A 46 8.13 -15.58 -10.79
C GLY A 46 7.58 -16.98 -10.49
N ASN A 47 6.29 -17.23 -10.73
CA ASN A 47 5.55 -18.41 -10.28
C ASN A 47 5.63 -18.62 -8.75
N TYR A 48 5.51 -17.54 -7.99
CA TYR A 48 5.40 -17.57 -6.53
C TYR A 48 3.94 -17.41 -6.09
N ASP A 49 3.57 -18.02 -4.96
CA ASP A 49 2.21 -17.91 -4.39
C ASP A 49 1.88 -16.52 -3.81
N GLY A 50 2.88 -15.65 -3.64
CA GLY A 50 2.68 -14.33 -3.08
C GLY A 50 3.95 -13.50 -2.90
N PHE A 51 3.76 -12.30 -2.35
CA PHE A 51 4.81 -11.33 -2.06
C PHE A 51 4.60 -10.72 -0.67
N ILE A 52 5.60 -10.83 0.19
CA ILE A 52 5.60 -10.23 1.54
C ILE A 52 6.62 -9.09 1.56
N CYS A 53 6.24 -7.95 2.11
CA CYS A 53 7.11 -6.77 2.16
C CYS A 53 6.82 -5.87 3.35
N GLY A 54 7.68 -4.86 3.55
CA GLY A 54 7.48 -3.76 4.49
C GLY A 54 7.79 -2.40 3.84
N HIS A 55 8.16 -1.40 4.65
CA HIS A 55 8.73 -0.08 4.24
C HIS A 55 7.83 0.95 3.54
N ILE A 56 6.71 0.59 2.93
CA ILE A 56 5.80 1.58 2.32
C ILE A 56 4.71 2.10 3.27
N HIS A 57 4.81 1.77 4.57
CA HIS A 57 3.95 2.26 5.67
C HIS A 57 2.44 2.05 5.42
N SER A 58 2.09 1.04 4.61
CA SER A 58 0.71 0.71 4.29
C SER A 58 0.50 -0.78 4.55
N ALA A 59 0.20 -1.11 5.80
CA ALA A 59 -0.05 -2.48 6.21
C ALA A 59 -1.36 -3.01 5.61
N GLY A 60 -1.37 -4.25 5.16
CA GLY A 60 -2.58 -4.84 4.58
C GLY A 60 -2.34 -6.04 3.67
N PHE A 61 -3.45 -6.52 3.12
CA PHE A 61 -3.51 -7.66 2.21
C PHE A 61 -4.16 -7.27 0.89
N LEU A 62 -3.69 -7.86 -0.20
CA LEU A 62 -4.35 -7.81 -1.49
C LEU A 62 -4.19 -9.17 -2.19
N ARG A 63 -5.30 -9.80 -2.58
CA ARG A 63 -5.29 -11.12 -3.23
C ARG A 63 -5.75 -11.00 -4.68
N SER A 64 -4.94 -11.52 -5.60
CA SER A 64 -5.35 -11.80 -6.99
C SER A 64 -5.82 -13.25 -7.10
N GLU A 65 -6.18 -13.69 -8.31
CA GLU A 65 -6.51 -15.09 -8.58
C GLU A 65 -5.29 -16.01 -8.38
N GLU A 66 -4.10 -15.49 -8.63
CA GLU A 66 -2.86 -16.27 -8.71
C GLU A 66 -1.90 -16.03 -7.53
N GLY A 67 -2.06 -14.94 -6.77
CA GLY A 67 -1.12 -14.62 -5.70
C GLY A 67 -1.66 -13.73 -4.59
N LEU A 68 -0.93 -13.73 -3.47
CA LEU A 68 -1.22 -12.93 -2.28
C LEU A 68 -0.13 -11.88 -2.02
N TYR A 69 -0.51 -10.62 -1.95
CA TYR A 69 0.35 -9.54 -1.46
C TYR A 69 0.07 -9.27 0.02
N CYS A 70 1.14 -9.14 0.80
CA CYS A 70 1.11 -8.80 2.22
C CYS A 70 2.12 -7.70 2.54
N ASN A 71 1.69 -6.73 3.37
CA ASN A 71 2.59 -5.75 3.95
C ASN A 71 2.46 -5.73 5.48
N ASP A 72 3.58 -5.85 6.18
CA ASP A 72 3.66 -5.85 7.64
C ASP A 72 3.65 -4.45 8.26
N GLY A 73 3.77 -3.39 7.45
CA GLY A 73 3.69 -2.00 7.84
C GLY A 73 5.00 -1.43 8.37
N ASP A 74 4.91 -0.67 9.47
CA ASP A 74 6.05 -0.06 10.13
C ASP A 74 5.89 -0.11 11.66
N TRP A 75 7.01 0.03 12.37
CA TRP A 75 7.04 -0.01 13.83
C TRP A 75 7.06 1.38 14.47
N VAL A 76 7.09 2.43 13.64
CA VAL A 76 7.20 3.82 14.09
C VAL A 76 5.82 4.47 14.15
N GLU A 77 5.00 4.32 13.10
CA GLU A 77 3.69 4.95 13.01
C GLU A 77 2.55 3.98 13.34
N HIS A 78 2.61 2.74 12.87
CA HIS A 78 1.49 1.80 12.95
C HIS A 78 1.71 0.65 13.93
N CYS A 79 2.96 0.30 14.26
CA CYS A 79 3.32 -0.81 15.15
C CYS A 79 2.60 -2.11 14.78
N THR A 80 2.71 -2.51 13.51
CA THR A 80 2.05 -3.71 13.00
C THR A 80 3.00 -4.88 12.81
N ALA A 81 2.47 -6.10 12.92
CA ALA A 81 3.21 -7.34 12.71
C ALA A 81 2.38 -8.30 11.86
N LEU A 82 3.00 -8.87 10.82
CA LEU A 82 2.44 -9.97 10.06
C LEU A 82 2.78 -11.28 10.77
N VAL A 83 1.77 -12.08 11.08
CA VAL A 83 1.92 -13.38 11.75
C VAL A 83 1.28 -14.49 10.94
N GLU A 84 1.88 -15.66 10.98
CA GLU A 84 1.32 -16.89 10.43
C GLU A 84 0.70 -17.70 11.58
N GLN A 85 -0.56 -18.11 11.40
CA GLN A 85 -1.27 -18.96 12.35
C GLN A 85 -0.89 -20.44 12.14
N GLU A 86 -1.17 -21.31 13.11
CA GLU A 86 -0.87 -22.76 13.01
C GLU A 86 -1.54 -23.45 11.82
N ASN A 87 -2.61 -22.87 11.29
CA ASN A 87 -3.31 -23.35 10.09
C ASN A 87 -2.73 -22.81 8.77
N GLY A 88 -1.61 -22.08 8.83
CA GLY A 88 -0.94 -21.46 7.67
C GLY A 88 -1.58 -20.16 7.18
N ARG A 89 -2.64 -19.65 7.82
CA ARG A 89 -3.26 -18.39 7.42
C ARG A 89 -2.51 -17.20 7.98
N LEU A 90 -2.36 -16.15 7.18
CA LEU A 90 -1.72 -14.92 7.60
C LEU A 90 -2.70 -13.97 8.30
N GLU A 91 -2.23 -13.29 9.34
CA GLU A 91 -2.95 -12.24 10.04
C GLU A 91 -2.04 -11.04 10.28
N LEU A 92 -2.63 -9.85 10.24
CA LEU A 92 -1.96 -8.61 10.58
C LEU A 92 -2.39 -8.18 11.97
N LEU A 93 -1.45 -8.04 12.88
CA LEU A 93 -1.67 -7.62 14.25
C LEU A 93 -1.24 -6.16 14.44
N HIS A 94 -1.93 -5.45 15.31
CA HIS A 94 -1.35 -4.30 16.00
C HIS A 94 -0.59 -4.82 17.21
N TRP A 95 0.72 -4.60 17.21
CA TRP A 95 1.61 -5.04 18.27
C TRP A 95 1.56 -4.04 19.43
N SER A 96 1.01 -4.49 20.56
CA SER A 96 0.96 -3.71 21.79
C SER A 96 0.87 -4.65 23.00
N GLU A 97 0.79 -4.12 24.22
CA GLU A 97 0.58 -4.93 25.43
C GLU A 97 -0.69 -5.81 25.37
N SER A 98 -1.64 -5.44 24.51
CA SER A 98 -2.83 -6.23 24.20
C SER A 98 -2.96 -6.33 22.67
N PRO A 99 -2.33 -7.33 22.03
CA PRO A 99 -2.35 -7.47 20.58
C PRO A 99 -3.78 -7.62 20.05
N ILE A 100 -4.10 -6.89 18.98
CA ILE A 100 -5.39 -7.00 18.28
C ILE A 100 -5.17 -7.38 16.83
N VAL A 101 -6.04 -8.22 16.27
CA VAL A 101 -6.03 -8.54 14.84
C VAL A 101 -6.65 -7.38 14.07
N LEU A 102 -5.86 -6.74 13.21
CA LEU A 102 -6.30 -5.65 12.34
C LEU A 102 -6.89 -6.15 11.03
N ALA A 103 -6.28 -7.19 10.45
CA ALA A 103 -6.72 -7.80 9.21
C ALA A 103 -6.35 -9.28 9.17
N LYS A 104 -7.10 -10.06 8.40
CA LYS A 104 -6.79 -11.45 8.11
C LYS A 104 -6.57 -11.60 6.62
N GLU A 105 -5.82 -12.62 6.22
CA GLU A 105 -5.71 -13.02 4.83
C GLU A 105 -7.13 -13.16 4.22
N PRO A 106 -7.39 -12.55 3.05
CA PRO A 106 -8.67 -12.64 2.39
C PRO A 106 -8.87 -14.03 1.77
N ASP A 107 -10.05 -14.61 1.96
CA ASP A 107 -10.39 -15.94 1.41
C ASP A 107 -10.63 -15.89 -0.10
N ALA A 108 -11.14 -14.76 -0.60
CA ALA A 108 -11.46 -14.56 -2.00
C ALA A 108 -10.54 -13.50 -2.62
N PRO A 109 -10.19 -13.67 -3.92
CA PRO A 109 -9.52 -12.62 -4.68
C PRO A 109 -10.32 -11.32 -4.70
N ASN A 110 -9.62 -10.18 -4.72
CA ASN A 110 -10.24 -8.88 -4.85
C ASN A 110 -10.63 -8.65 -6.33
N PRO A 111 -11.91 -8.38 -6.64
CA PRO A 111 -12.40 -8.26 -8.02
C PRO A 111 -11.69 -7.17 -8.83
N ASP A 112 -11.15 -6.14 -8.18
CA ASP A 112 -10.45 -5.04 -8.85
C ASP A 112 -9.07 -5.43 -9.40
N VAL A 113 -8.57 -6.63 -9.10
CA VAL A 113 -7.23 -7.09 -9.50
C VAL A 113 -7.23 -8.46 -10.18
N CYS A 114 -8.42 -8.98 -10.50
CA CYS A 114 -8.65 -10.27 -11.13
C CYS A 114 -8.91 -10.13 -12.64
N GLY A 115 -8.45 -11.11 -13.43
CA GLY A 115 -8.60 -11.15 -14.88
C GLY A 115 -8.10 -9.90 -15.63
N ASP A 116 -8.72 -9.59 -16.77
CA ASP A 116 -8.42 -8.40 -17.59
C ASP A 116 -8.75 -7.07 -16.89
N ALA A 117 -9.35 -7.11 -15.70
CA ALA A 117 -9.71 -5.91 -14.93
C ALA A 117 -8.51 -5.32 -14.17
N ARG A 118 -7.35 -5.99 -14.13
CA ARG A 118 -6.15 -5.40 -13.54
C ARG A 118 -5.80 -4.13 -14.33
N PRO A 119 -5.83 -2.95 -13.70
CA PRO A 119 -5.52 -1.72 -14.42
C PRO A 119 -4.09 -1.84 -14.95
N VAL A 120 -3.93 -1.61 -16.26
CA VAL A 120 -2.61 -1.47 -16.87
C VAL A 120 -1.92 -0.35 -16.10
N ILE A 121 -1.01 -0.73 -15.22
CA ILE A 121 -0.14 0.24 -14.58
C ILE A 121 0.67 0.80 -15.75
N ASP A 122 0.48 2.08 -16.07
CA ASP A 122 1.37 2.82 -16.97
C ASP A 122 2.78 2.31 -16.70
N THR A 123 3.33 1.62 -17.70
CA THR A 123 4.53 0.76 -17.61
C THR A 123 5.39 1.19 -16.45
N LEU A 124 5.43 0.38 -15.38
CA LEU A 124 6.30 0.67 -14.25
C LEU A 124 7.68 0.95 -14.84
N PRO A 125 8.29 2.10 -14.51
CA PRO A 125 9.62 2.41 -15.03
C PRO A 125 10.52 1.21 -14.77
N THR A 126 11.27 0.75 -15.76
CA THR A 126 12.11 -0.45 -15.63
C THR A 126 13.02 -0.37 -14.41
N ALA A 127 13.49 0.83 -14.08
CA ALA A 127 14.26 1.12 -12.87
C ALA A 127 13.54 0.75 -11.56
N PHE A 128 12.22 0.94 -11.49
CA PHE A 128 11.42 0.57 -10.31
C PHE A 128 11.30 -0.96 -10.21
N VAL A 129 11.06 -1.65 -11.33
CA VAL A 129 11.01 -3.12 -11.36
C VAL A 129 12.37 -3.71 -10.99
N GLU A 130 13.46 -3.17 -11.53
CA GLU A 130 14.82 -3.57 -11.16
C GLU A 130 15.12 -3.31 -9.69
N GLN A 131 14.68 -2.18 -9.13
CA GLN A 131 14.83 -1.88 -7.71
C GLN A 131 14.09 -2.90 -6.83
N VAL A 132 12.85 -3.28 -7.19
CA VAL A 132 12.09 -4.31 -6.47
C VAL A 132 12.76 -5.66 -6.60
N ASN A 133 13.18 -6.06 -7.80
CA ASN A 133 13.86 -7.34 -8.02
C ASN A 133 15.18 -7.43 -7.25
N ARG A 134 15.91 -6.32 -7.10
CA ARG A 134 17.14 -6.25 -6.31
C ARG A 134 16.88 -6.38 -4.80
N LEU A 135 15.70 -6.01 -4.33
CA LEU A 135 15.30 -6.17 -2.93
C LEU A 135 14.79 -7.59 -2.64
N ALA A 136 14.35 -8.32 -3.65
CA ALA A 136 13.87 -9.70 -3.56
C ALA A 136 14.97 -10.76 -3.75
N SER A 137 16.18 -10.36 -4.16
CA SER A 137 17.38 -11.20 -4.37
C SER A 137 18.39 -11.06 -3.24
#